data_AF-A0AA97FMX7-F1
#
_entry.id   AF-A0AA97FMX7-F1
#
_cell.length_a   1.000
_cell.length_b   1.000
_cell.length_c   1.000
_cell.angle_alpha   90.00
_cell.angle_beta   90.00
_cell.angle_gamma   90.00
#
_symmetry.space_group_name_H-M   'P 1'
#
loop_
_entity.id
_entity.type
_entity.pdbx_description
1 polymer ?
#
loop_
_entity_poly.entity_id
_entity_poly.type
_entity_poly.pdbx_seq_one_letter_code
_entity_poly.pdbx_strand_id
1 'polypeptide(L)'
;MAKKIGFLSETASKVTGEVGYMGKIDVAGIEGKCALVPQAKRSERSPDYEVQIYRNGRWLNFGAAWIKTPTVGGEDFLSLTVDHELMEKAVYCAAFPPSEEDDEGQWAIVWGRPKGGNARGVAEAVDDEIPF
;
A
#
# COMPACT_ATOMS: atom_id res chain seq x y z
N MET A 1 -11.61 -5.04 12.50
CA MET A 1 -10.86 -3.92 13.07
C MET A 1 -9.66 -3.70 12.18
N ALA A 2 -9.60 -2.55 11.53
CA ALA A 2 -8.41 -2.09 10.83
C ALA A 2 -7.31 -1.82 11.87
N LYS A 3 -6.10 -2.32 11.64
CA LYS A 3 -4.96 -2.10 12.55
C LYS A 3 -3.94 -1.21 11.86
N LYS A 4 -3.51 -0.13 12.53
CA LYS A 4 -2.33 0.64 12.12
C LYS A 4 -1.11 -0.28 12.24
N ILE A 5 -0.51 -0.60 11.10
CA ILE A 5 0.63 -1.53 10.99
C ILE A 5 1.92 -0.81 10.67
N GLY A 6 1.86 0.49 10.37
CA GLY A 6 3.02 1.22 9.93
C GLY A 6 2.73 2.67 9.66
N PHE A 7 3.77 3.35 9.23
CA PHE A 7 3.72 4.72 8.76
C PHE A 7 4.68 4.88 7.60
N LEU A 8 4.39 5.84 6.75
CA LEU A 8 5.18 6.25 5.60
C LEU A 8 5.42 7.75 5.69
N SER A 9 6.60 8.17 5.29
CA SER A 9 6.97 9.57 5.17
C SER A 9 7.36 9.81 3.72
N GLU A 10 6.91 10.94 3.18
CA GLU A 10 7.32 11.39 1.85
C GLU A 10 8.84 11.53 1.80
N THR A 11 9.45 10.96 0.78
CA THR A 11 10.88 11.06 0.54
C THR A 11 11.14 11.19 -0.95
N ALA A 12 12.07 12.06 -1.35
CA ALA A 12 12.45 12.12 -2.75
C ALA A 12 13.15 10.82 -3.16
N SER A 13 12.62 10.12 -4.16
CA SER A 13 13.26 8.92 -4.70
C SER A 13 14.57 9.30 -5.38
N LYS A 14 15.70 8.80 -4.87
CA LYS A 14 17.02 9.04 -5.47
C LYS A 14 17.20 8.39 -6.84
N VAL A 15 16.31 7.47 -7.21
CA VAL A 15 16.42 6.66 -8.43
C VAL A 15 15.71 7.31 -9.61
N THR A 16 14.47 7.79 -9.41
CA THR A 16 13.66 8.36 -10.50
C THR A 16 13.45 9.87 -10.37
N GLY A 17 13.82 10.49 -9.23
CA GLY A 17 13.57 11.90 -8.96
C GLY A 17 12.12 12.24 -8.62
N GLU A 18 11.24 11.23 -8.61
CA GLU A 18 9.83 11.38 -8.25
C GLU A 18 9.64 11.31 -6.73
N VAL A 19 8.47 11.75 -6.25
CA VAL A 19 8.09 11.60 -4.84
C VAL A 19 7.93 10.12 -4.54
N GLY A 20 8.82 9.57 -3.72
CA GLY A 20 8.68 8.25 -3.13
C GLY A 20 8.20 8.35 -1.69
N TYR A 21 8.02 7.20 -1.06
CA TYR A 21 7.69 7.16 0.36
C TYR A 21 8.57 6.14 1.06
N MET A 22 8.91 6.41 2.31
CA MET A 22 9.73 5.53 3.12
C MET A 22 9.23 5.49 4.54
N GLY A 23 9.28 4.33 5.16
CA GLY A 23 8.77 4.21 6.51
C GLY A 23 9.02 2.83 7.09
N LYS A 24 8.07 2.39 7.92
CA LYS A 24 8.11 1.08 8.55
C LYS A 24 6.77 0.39 8.40
N ILE A 25 6.84 -0.91 8.18
CA ILE A 25 5.67 -1.78 8.09
C ILE A 25 5.88 -3.01 8.98
N ASP A 26 4.83 -3.37 9.72
CA ASP A 26 4.72 -4.61 10.47
C ASP A 26 3.49 -5.38 9.98
N VAL A 27 3.67 -6.30 9.04
CA VAL A 27 2.55 -7.00 8.40
C VAL A 27 2.78 -8.50 8.30
N ALA A 28 1.84 -9.28 8.83
CA ALA A 28 1.84 -10.75 8.78
C ALA A 28 3.18 -11.42 9.16
N GLY A 29 3.88 -10.87 10.17
CA GLY A 29 5.18 -11.38 10.63
C GLY A 29 6.39 -10.85 9.86
N ILE A 30 6.17 -9.92 8.92
CA ILE A 30 7.21 -9.17 8.24
C ILE A 30 7.27 -7.77 8.84
N GLU A 31 8.21 -7.61 9.76
CA GLU A 31 8.64 -6.32 10.28
C GLU A 31 9.86 -5.82 9.50
N GLY A 32 9.84 -4.55 9.11
CA GLY A 32 10.97 -3.97 8.40
C GLY A 32 10.76 -2.52 8.01
N LYS A 33 11.83 -1.92 7.48
CA LYS A 33 11.73 -0.64 6.78
C LYS A 33 11.09 -0.91 5.43
N CYS A 34 10.05 -0.16 5.09
CA CYS A 34 9.43 -0.22 3.78
C CYS A 34 9.77 1.04 2.99
N ALA A 35 9.85 0.90 1.68
CA ALA A 35 10.02 1.98 0.72
C ALA A 35 9.06 1.75 -0.44
N LEU A 36 8.28 2.77 -0.76
CA LEU A 36 7.50 2.88 -1.97
C LEU A 36 8.37 3.59 -3.01
N VAL A 37 8.88 2.80 -3.95
CA VAL A 37 9.72 3.32 -5.02
C VAL A 37 8.81 3.64 -6.20
N PRO A 38 8.70 4.91 -6.63
CA PRO A 38 7.90 5.27 -7.79
C PRO A 38 8.43 4.54 -9.02
N GLN A 39 7.50 4.03 -9.81
CA GLN A 39 7.80 3.33 -11.05
C GLN A 39 7.12 4.04 -12.21
N ALA A 40 7.84 4.17 -13.33
CA ALA A 40 7.27 4.71 -14.55
C ALA A 40 6.07 3.85 -14.99
N LYS A 41 4.87 4.44 -14.91
CA LYS A 41 3.65 3.78 -15.37
C LYS A 41 3.75 3.46 -16.85
N ARG A 42 3.62 2.18 -17.19
CA ARG A 42 3.58 1.73 -18.58
C ARG A 42 2.15 1.63 -19.12
N SER A 43 1.16 1.55 -18.23
CA SER A 43 -0.27 1.49 -18.54
C SER A 43 -1.10 1.89 -17.31
N GLU A 44 -2.40 2.10 -17.47
CA GLU A 44 -3.33 2.45 -16.37
C GLU A 44 -3.43 1.34 -15.29
N ARG A 45 -3.19 0.07 -15.69
CA ARG A 45 -3.10 -1.08 -14.78
C ARG A 45 -1.73 -1.25 -14.13
N SER A 46 -0.73 -0.49 -14.57
CA SER A 46 0.61 -0.56 -13.97
C SER A 46 0.60 0.02 -12.56
N PRO A 47 1.40 -0.54 -11.65
CA PRO A 47 1.58 0.04 -10.33
C PRO A 47 2.22 1.42 -10.42
N ASP A 48 1.75 2.33 -9.56
CA ASP A 48 2.36 3.64 -9.35
C ASP A 48 3.70 3.50 -8.63
N TYR A 49 3.73 2.59 -7.66
CA TYR A 49 4.86 2.39 -6.77
C TYR A 49 5.15 0.90 -6.62
N GLU A 50 6.42 0.57 -6.52
CA GLU A 50 6.91 -0.74 -6.10
C GLU A 50 7.12 -0.73 -4.58
N VAL A 51 6.58 -1.74 -3.89
CA VAL A 51 6.74 -1.89 -2.44
C VAL A 51 8.00 -2.70 -2.19
N GLN A 52 9.04 -2.05 -1.69
CA GLN A 52 10.27 -2.71 -1.27
C GLN A 52 10.36 -2.74 0.25
N ILE A 53 10.78 -3.87 0.81
CA ILE A 53 11.03 -4.01 2.26
C ILE A 53 12.48 -4.40 2.46
N TYR A 54 13.15 -3.68 3.37
CA TYR A 54 14.51 -3.97 3.76
C TYR A 54 14.55 -5.17 4.71
N ARG A 55 15.06 -6.30 4.22
CA ARG A 55 15.19 -7.52 5.01
C ARG A 55 16.45 -8.30 4.61
N ASN A 56 17.03 -9.04 5.55
CA ASN A 56 18.26 -9.81 5.33
C ASN A 56 19.39 -8.96 4.69
N GLY A 57 19.51 -7.69 5.10
CA GLY A 57 20.56 -6.77 4.61
C GLY A 57 20.33 -6.19 3.21
N ARG A 58 19.21 -6.48 2.54
CA ARG A 58 18.90 -6.00 1.18
C ARG A 58 17.45 -5.51 1.05
N TRP A 59 17.21 -4.64 0.08
CA TRP A 59 15.86 -4.29 -0.34
C TRP A 59 15.32 -5.39 -1.25
N LEU A 60 14.17 -5.94 -0.88
CA LEU A 60 13.47 -6.95 -1.67
C LEU A 60 12.15 -6.35 -2.12
N ASN A 61 11.75 -6.64 -3.36
CA ASN A 61 10.41 -6.33 -3.83
C ASN A 61 9.42 -7.29 -3.15
N PHE A 62 8.48 -6.71 -2.42
CA PHE A 62 7.42 -7.40 -1.69
C PHE A 62 6.03 -7.15 -2.28
N GLY A 63 5.94 -6.37 -3.35
CA GLY A 63 4.69 -6.11 -4.04
C GLY A 63 4.63 -4.72 -4.66
N ALA A 64 3.43 -4.18 -4.70
CA ALA A 64 3.13 -3.00 -5.48
C ALA A 64 2.08 -2.13 -4.80
N ALA A 65 2.04 -0.85 -5.16
CA ALA A 65 1.06 0.09 -4.67
C ALA A 65 0.53 0.99 -5.79
N TRP A 66 -0.72 1.41 -5.60
CA TRP A 66 -1.50 2.20 -6.53
C TRP A 66 -2.08 3.39 -5.79
N ILE A 67 -2.01 4.57 -6.40
CA ILE A 67 -2.75 5.72 -5.90
C ILE A 67 -4.22 5.50 -6.27
N LYS A 68 -5.11 5.58 -5.28
CA LYS A 68 -6.55 5.51 -5.47
C LYS A 68 -7.20 6.77 -4.96
N THR A 69 -7.91 7.45 -5.86
CA THR A 69 -8.81 8.54 -5.52
C THR A 69 -10.20 7.96 -5.30
N PRO A 70 -10.79 8.09 -4.10
CA PRO A 70 -12.14 7.61 -3.85
C PRO A 70 -13.16 8.45 -4.62
N THR A 71 -14.18 7.79 -5.17
CA THR A 71 -15.21 8.43 -6.03
C THR A 71 -16.13 9.38 -5.25
N VAL A 72 -16.22 9.25 -3.92
CA VAL A 72 -17.11 10.04 -3.07
C VAL A 72 -16.32 10.65 -1.91
N GLY A 73 -15.99 11.95 -2.05
CA GLY A 73 -15.66 12.85 -0.95
C GLY A 73 -14.50 12.46 -0.03
N GLY A 74 -13.56 11.63 -0.50
CA GLY A 74 -12.40 11.22 0.27
C GLY A 74 -11.10 11.74 -0.34
N GLU A 75 -10.05 11.77 0.47
CA GLU A 75 -8.70 12.11 0.05
C GLU A 75 -8.05 10.96 -0.71
N ASP A 76 -7.08 11.28 -1.57
CA ASP A 76 -6.26 10.29 -2.26
C ASP A 76 -5.55 9.39 -1.24
N PHE A 77 -5.74 8.08 -1.39
CA PHE A 77 -5.07 7.10 -0.54
C PHE A 77 -4.24 6.13 -1.39
N LEU A 78 -3.19 5.60 -0.80
CA LEU A 78 -2.33 4.61 -1.43
C LEU A 78 -2.87 3.22 -1.09
N SER A 79 -3.23 2.44 -2.09
CA SER A 79 -3.57 1.03 -1.93
C SER A 79 -2.33 0.19 -2.19
N LEU A 80 -1.85 -0.54 -1.18
CA LEU A 80 -0.67 -1.39 -1.25
C LEU A 80 -1.08 -2.86 -1.26
N THR A 81 -0.47 -3.64 -2.13
CA THR A 81 -0.57 -5.10 -2.13
C THR A 81 0.81 -5.65 -1.85
N VAL A 82 0.93 -6.37 -0.73
CA VAL A 82 2.14 -7.06 -0.31
C VAL A 82 1.93 -8.55 -0.60
N ASP A 83 2.60 -9.06 -1.62
CA ASP A 83 2.55 -10.46 -2.03
C ASP A 83 3.99 -10.94 -2.20
N HIS A 84 4.38 -11.92 -1.39
CA HIS A 84 5.72 -12.49 -1.45
C HIS A 84 5.64 -13.98 -1.07
N GLU A 85 6.48 -14.81 -1.69
CA GLU A 85 6.65 -16.25 -1.39
C GLU A 85 6.93 -16.58 0.09
N LEU A 86 7.31 -15.59 0.89
CA LEU A 86 7.56 -15.73 2.33
C LEU A 86 6.28 -15.60 3.16
N MET A 87 5.18 -15.19 2.54
CA MET A 87 3.89 -14.96 3.14
C MET A 87 2.94 -16.07 2.71
N GLU A 88 2.15 -16.59 3.64
CA GLU A 88 1.15 -17.61 3.34
C GLU A 88 0.05 -17.09 2.41
N LYS A 89 -0.19 -15.76 2.44
CA LYS A 89 -1.23 -15.08 1.66
C LYS A 89 -0.80 -13.65 1.32
N ALA A 90 -1.24 -13.17 0.16
CA ALA A 90 -1.22 -11.76 -0.18
C ALA A 90 -1.94 -10.92 0.88
N VAL A 91 -1.34 -9.79 1.22
CA VAL A 91 -1.84 -8.85 2.20
C VAL A 91 -2.13 -7.51 1.53
N TYR A 92 -3.38 -7.07 1.67
CA TYR A 92 -3.83 -5.78 1.16
C TYR A 92 -3.82 -4.74 2.28
N CYS A 93 -3.09 -3.66 2.06
CA CYS A 93 -2.98 -2.53 2.97
C CYS A 93 -3.44 -1.26 2.28
N ALA A 94 -3.80 -0.26 3.07
CA ALA A 94 -4.07 1.09 2.58
C ALA A 94 -3.26 2.07 3.43
N ALA A 95 -2.56 3.00 2.79
CA ALA A 95 -1.93 4.12 3.45
C ALA A 95 -2.76 5.38 3.20
N PHE A 96 -3.19 5.99 4.28
CA PHE A 96 -3.95 7.23 4.24
C PHE A 96 -3.01 8.41 4.46
N PRO A 97 -3.26 9.55 3.79
CA PRO A 97 -2.49 10.76 4.02
C PRO A 97 -2.64 11.19 5.49
N PRO A 98 -1.66 11.95 6.02
CA PRO A 98 -1.77 12.50 7.36
C PRO A 98 -2.98 13.42 7.45
N SER A 99 -3.95 13.07 8.27
CA SER A 99 -5.04 13.95 8.68
C SER A 99 -4.55 14.96 9.74
N GLU A 100 -5.26 16.08 9.93
CA GLU A 100 -4.95 17.11 10.94
C GLU A 100 -4.81 16.57 12.39
N GLU A 101 -5.25 15.34 12.65
CA GLU A 101 -5.10 14.63 13.93
C GLU A 101 -3.77 13.85 14.07
N ASP A 102 -3.00 13.66 13.00
CA ASP A 102 -1.70 12.98 13.02
C ASP A 102 -0.55 14.01 13.11
N ASP A 103 0.01 14.18 14.30
CA ASP A 103 1.05 15.16 14.71
C ASP A 103 2.33 15.23 13.84
N GLU A 104 2.58 14.26 12.96
CA GLU A 104 3.89 14.11 12.29
C GLU A 104 3.88 14.20 10.77
N GLY A 105 2.73 14.49 10.12
CA GLY A 105 2.68 14.55 8.65
C GLY A 105 3.06 13.20 8.00
N GLN A 106 2.85 12.10 8.72
CA GLN A 106 3.16 10.75 8.29
C GLN A 106 1.90 10.05 7.78
N TRP A 107 2.02 9.41 6.62
CA TRP A 107 0.99 8.57 6.04
C TRP A 107 0.79 7.31 6.89
N ALA A 108 -0.40 7.11 7.44
CA ALA A 108 -0.67 5.95 8.28
C ALA A 108 -0.97 4.71 7.43
N ILE A 109 -0.16 3.66 7.56
CA ILE A 109 -0.44 2.37 6.91
C ILE A 109 -1.40 1.57 7.78
N VAL A 110 -2.55 1.24 7.20
CA VAL A 110 -3.61 0.47 7.81
C VAL A 110 -3.75 -0.86 7.10
N TRP A 111 -3.79 -1.93 7.88
CA TRP A 111 -4.12 -3.27 7.40
C TRP A 111 -5.48 -3.68 7.91
N GLY A 112 -6.36 -4.04 6.97
CA GLY A 112 -7.61 -4.72 7.27
C GLY A 112 -7.45 -6.20 6.98
N ARG A 113 -7.38 -7.06 8.00
CA ARG A 113 -7.77 -8.46 7.79
C ARG A 113 -9.22 -8.45 7.33
N PRO A 114 -9.60 -9.02 6.17
CA PRO A 114 -10.99 -9.33 5.93
C PRO A 114 -11.42 -10.27 7.05
N LYS A 115 -12.25 -9.77 7.97
CA LYS A 115 -12.90 -10.62 8.97
C LYS A 115 -13.78 -11.55 8.14
N GLY A 116 -13.57 -12.87 8.25
CA GLY A 116 -14.44 -13.89 7.67
C GLY A 116 -15.82 -13.86 8.33
N GLY A 117 -16.57 -12.79 8.09
CA GLY A 117 -17.84 -12.45 8.70
C GLY A 117 -18.22 -11.04 8.28
N ASN A 118 -18.97 -10.94 7.18
CA ASN A 118 -19.41 -9.74 6.47
C ASN A 118 -18.33 -8.91 5.77
N ALA A 119 -17.75 -9.48 4.70
CA ALA A 119 -17.32 -8.72 3.53
C ALA A 119 -18.53 -8.24 2.70
N ARG A 120 -19.46 -7.52 3.35
CA ARG A 120 -20.54 -6.81 2.69
C ARG A 120 -20.27 -5.32 2.92
N GLY A 121 -19.37 -4.76 2.10
CA GLY A 121 -19.07 -3.33 2.18
C GLY A 121 -17.91 -2.82 1.33
N VAL A 122 -16.95 -3.64 0.91
CA VAL A 122 -15.89 -3.15 -0.02
C VAL A 122 -15.30 -4.28 -0.87
N ALA A 123 -16.17 -5.05 -1.49
CA ALA A 123 -15.85 -5.89 -2.64
C ALA A 123 -16.99 -5.75 -3.66
N GLU A 124 -17.35 -4.50 -3.97
CA GLU A 124 -18.11 -4.17 -5.17
C GLU A 124 -17.18 -3.33 -6.05
N ALA A 125 -16.27 -4.00 -6.73
CA ALA A 125 -15.71 -3.56 -8.00
C ALA A 125 -14.76 -4.65 -8.47
N VAL A 126 -15.33 -5.75 -8.97
CA VAL A 126 -14.99 -6.39 -10.25
C VAL A 126 -15.81 -7.68 -10.32
N ASP A 127 -17.12 -7.52 -10.55
CA ASP A 127 -17.86 -8.64 -11.17
C ASP A 127 -17.49 -8.63 -12.64
N ASP A 128 -17.11 -9.82 -13.08
CA ASP A 128 -16.64 -10.19 -14.39
C ASP A 128 -17.81 -10.11 -15.38
N GLU A 129 -18.02 -8.95 -16.00
CA GLU A 129 -18.71 -8.90 -17.29
C GLU A 129 -17.67 -8.62 -18.38
N ILE A 130 -17.14 -9.71 -18.92
CA ILE A 130 -16.49 -9.75 -20.23
C ILE A 130 -17.62 -9.86 -21.25
N PRO A 131 -17.95 -8.82 -22.05
CA PRO A 131 -18.96 -8.98 -23.08
C PRO A 131 -18.34 -9.62 -24.32
N PHE A 132 -18.88 -10.79 -24.69
CA PHE A 132 -19.08 -11.09 -26.12
C PHE A 132 -20.17 -10.17 -26.67
#